data_AF-A0A4W2EEW4-F1
#
_entry.id   AF-A0A4W2EEW4-F1
#
_cell.length_a   1.000
_cell.length_b   1.000
_cell.length_c   1.000
_cell.angle_alpha   90.00
_cell.angle_beta   90.00
_cell.angle_gamma   90.00
#
_symmetry.space_group_name_H-M   'P 1'
#
loop_
_entity.id
_entity.type
_entity.pdbx_description
1 polymer ?
#
loop_
_entity_poly.entity_id
_entity_poly.type
_entity_poly.pdbx_seq_one_letter_code
_entity_poly.pdbx_strand_id
1 'polypeptide(L)'
;MEIAKRTENGSGQCVHLCRPPPAPDLPMQHRGADSGYNALAPPRAYPAPSLPPAPSRLLPSDLPAPHPPCPGSAAVRSPGSRFASSLRVLCSPPRRSAVFWRPWIDDGGEKEQEAPHNAVEAVPLKQGRSLMDWIRLTKSGKDLTGLKGRLIEVTEEELKKHNKKDDCWICIRGFVYNVSPYMEYHPGGEDELMRAAGSDGTDLFDQVHRWVNYESMLKECLVGRMAMKPALPKGMLPQSQVTDTLAKEGPSSPSYDWFQTDSLVTIVIYTKQKDINLDSVIVDHRDDSFRAETVIKDYSYLVHVALSHEIQEDFSVLVVENVGKIEIVLKKKENTSWKCLGHPQENHNSFIPKKDTGLFYRKCQLVSKEDVTHDTKLFCLMLPPSTHLEVPVGQHVYLRLPITGTEIVKPYTPVCDSLFSEFKEPVLPNNIYIYFLIKIYPAGFFTPELDQLQIGDYVSVSNPEGNFIISQLQELEDLFLLAAGTGFTPMVKVLNYALTNIPSLRKVKLMFFNKTEDDIIWRSQLEKLAFKDKRFEVEFVLSAPTSEWSGKQGYISPALLSEFLKRRSDTSKVLICLCGPTPFTEQGMKMLHDLNFSKDEIHSFTA
;
A
#
# COMPACT_ATOMS: atom_id res chain seq x y z
N MET A 1 31.15 -61.60 6.35
CA MET A 1 32.59 -61.93 6.19
C MET A 1 33.23 -60.70 5.54
N GLU A 2 33.82 -59.81 6.33
CA GLU A 2 35.27 -59.78 6.66
C GLU A 2 36.10 -59.50 5.39
N ILE A 3 36.87 -58.42 5.21
CA ILE A 3 38.06 -57.88 5.93
C ILE A 3 38.47 -56.62 5.10
N ALA A 4 38.67 -55.40 5.59
CA ALA A 4 39.69 -54.82 6.47
C ALA A 4 41.17 -54.80 5.96
N LYS A 5 41.68 -53.59 5.68
CA LYS A 5 43.05 -53.06 5.92
C LYS A 5 44.28 -53.65 5.20
N ARG A 6 45.13 -52.75 4.66
CA ARG A 6 46.59 -52.56 4.98
C ARG A 6 47.20 -51.40 4.14
N THR A 7 47.69 -50.30 4.75
CA THR A 7 49.10 -49.95 5.15
C THR A 7 50.06 -49.77 3.96
N GLU A 8 51.07 -48.89 3.89
CA GLU A 8 51.66 -47.76 4.64
C GLU A 8 52.83 -47.23 3.76
N ASN A 9 53.36 -46.04 4.10
CA ASN A 9 54.63 -45.37 3.71
C ASN A 9 54.35 -43.96 3.14
N GLY A 10 54.87 -42.84 3.66
CA GLY A 10 55.88 -42.59 4.68
C GLY A 10 56.81 -41.45 4.20
N SER A 11 56.92 -40.38 5.00
CA SER A 11 57.82 -39.20 4.90
C SER A 11 57.50 -38.17 3.79
N GLY A 12 57.45 -36.86 4.02
CA GLY A 12 57.67 -36.00 5.18
C GLY A 12 58.12 -34.62 4.68
N GLN A 13 57.47 -33.53 5.09
CA GLN A 13 58.12 -32.23 5.39
C GLN A 13 57.14 -31.15 5.88
N CYS A 14 57.65 -30.46 6.91
CA CYS A 14 57.24 -29.33 7.73
C CYS A 14 56.12 -28.36 7.31
N VAL A 15 55.32 -28.05 8.32
CA VAL A 15 54.32 -26.99 8.42
C VAL A 15 54.98 -25.74 8.99
N HIS A 16 54.95 -24.60 8.29
CA HIS A 16 55.30 -23.30 8.85
C HIS A 16 54.04 -22.47 9.12
N LEU A 17 53.78 -22.24 10.41
CA LEU A 17 52.79 -21.32 10.96
C LEU A 17 53.30 -19.88 10.82
N CYS A 18 52.56 -19.02 10.11
CA CYS A 18 52.80 -17.58 10.10
C CYS A 18 52.15 -16.93 11.32
N ARG A 19 52.97 -16.32 12.19
CA ARG A 19 52.58 -15.37 13.24
C ARG A 19 52.52 -13.95 12.66
N PRO A 20 51.64 -13.06 13.16
CA PRO A 20 51.62 -11.65 12.76
C PRO A 20 52.79 -10.85 13.37
N PRO A 21 53.23 -9.76 12.72
CA PRO A 21 54.41 -8.98 13.12
C PRO A 21 54.14 -8.04 14.31
N PRO A 22 55.18 -7.66 15.08
CA PRO A 22 55.06 -6.74 16.22
C PRO A 22 55.03 -5.27 15.76
N ALA A 23 54.37 -4.43 16.57
CA ALA A 23 54.31 -2.98 16.41
C ALA A 23 55.67 -2.29 16.65
N PRO A 24 55.97 -1.16 16.00
CA PRO A 24 57.23 -0.44 16.20
C PRO A 24 57.20 0.48 17.43
N ASP A 25 58.29 0.43 18.19
CA ASP A 25 58.62 1.31 19.32
C ASP A 25 58.95 2.74 18.86
N LEU A 26 58.40 3.74 19.56
CA LEU A 26 58.75 5.16 19.44
C LEU A 26 59.86 5.53 20.45
N PRO A 27 60.83 6.38 20.08
CA PRO A 27 61.86 6.85 21.01
C PRO A 27 61.39 8.09 21.80
N MET A 28 61.91 8.20 23.03
CA MET A 28 61.67 9.31 23.96
C MET A 28 62.93 10.19 24.13
N GLN A 29 62.68 11.49 24.35
CA GLN A 29 63.51 12.56 24.95
C GLN A 29 64.38 13.46 24.04
N HIS A 30 64.05 14.77 23.96
CA HIS A 30 64.60 15.79 24.86
C HIS A 30 63.88 17.16 24.76
N ARG A 31 64.08 17.94 25.83
CA ARG A 31 63.43 19.18 26.32
C ARG A 31 63.59 20.44 25.46
N GLY A 32 62.66 21.39 25.63
CA GLY A 32 62.97 22.83 25.59
C GLY A 32 61.78 23.79 25.40
N ALA A 33 61.30 24.39 26.50
CA ALA A 33 60.71 25.74 26.68
C ALA A 33 59.47 26.16 25.84
N ASP A 34 58.56 27.04 26.25
CA ASP A 34 58.06 27.63 27.51
C ASP A 34 56.98 28.62 27.03
N SER A 35 55.82 28.65 27.69
CA SER A 35 54.88 29.79 27.88
C SER A 35 53.41 29.35 27.94
N GLY A 36 52.78 29.68 29.06
CA GLY A 36 51.49 29.16 29.51
C GLY A 36 50.25 29.87 28.99
N TYR A 37 49.09 29.36 29.39
CA TYR A 37 48.04 30.09 30.12
C TYR A 37 46.89 29.12 30.50
N ASN A 38 46.54 29.18 31.79
CA ASN A 38 45.27 28.82 32.45
C ASN A 38 44.65 27.43 32.31
N ALA A 39 44.78 26.67 33.41
CA ALA A 39 43.99 25.49 33.74
C ALA A 39 42.57 25.86 34.21
N LEU A 40 41.56 25.20 33.63
CA LEU A 40 40.24 24.99 34.23
C LEU A 40 39.92 23.48 34.15
N ALA A 41 39.42 22.95 35.27
CA ALA A 41 39.29 21.53 35.56
C ALA A 41 38.37 20.74 34.59
N PRO A 42 38.61 19.44 34.36
CA PRO A 42 37.70 18.59 33.60
C PRO A 42 36.47 18.21 34.46
N PRO A 43 35.28 18.07 33.85
CA PRO A 43 34.07 17.70 34.57
C PRO A 43 34.10 16.23 35.02
N ARG A 44 33.54 15.99 36.21
CA ARG A 44 33.34 14.67 36.83
C ARG A 44 32.55 13.74 35.89
N ALA A 45 33.02 12.51 35.74
CA ALA A 45 32.27 11.41 35.15
C ALA A 45 31.04 11.10 36.00
N TYR A 46 29.85 11.09 35.38
CA TYR A 46 28.63 10.54 35.98
C TYR A 46 28.64 9.01 35.80
N PRO A 47 28.29 8.22 36.84
CA PRO A 47 28.13 6.79 36.67
C PRO A 47 26.86 6.49 35.86
N ALA A 48 26.95 5.49 34.98
CA ALA A 48 25.84 4.99 34.18
C ALA A 48 24.67 4.49 35.07
N PRO A 49 23.39 4.70 34.67
CA PRO A 49 22.26 4.16 35.40
C PRO A 49 22.20 2.64 35.23
N SER A 50 22.15 1.93 36.36
CA SER A 50 21.91 0.49 36.44
C SER A 50 20.49 0.14 35.96
N LEU A 51 20.40 -0.81 35.03
CA LEU A 51 19.15 -1.44 34.60
C LEU A 51 18.44 -2.12 35.81
N PRO A 52 17.11 -2.01 35.93
CA PRO A 52 16.36 -2.80 36.90
C PRO A 52 16.30 -4.28 36.47
N PRO A 53 16.24 -5.24 37.41
CA PRO A 53 16.15 -6.66 37.06
C PRO A 53 14.78 -6.99 36.44
N ALA A 54 14.79 -7.93 35.50
CA ALA A 54 13.58 -8.47 34.87
C ALA A 54 12.65 -9.12 35.91
N PRO A 55 11.31 -8.98 35.79
CA PRO A 55 10.38 -9.66 36.68
C PRO A 55 10.33 -11.16 36.37
N SER A 56 10.51 -11.95 37.41
CA SER A 56 10.44 -13.41 37.42
C SER A 56 9.05 -13.93 37.02
N ARG A 57 9.01 -14.91 36.11
CA ARG A 57 7.82 -15.73 35.80
C ARG A 57 7.27 -16.38 37.07
N LEU A 58 5.99 -16.15 37.37
CA LEU A 58 5.22 -16.98 38.30
C LEU A 58 4.41 -18.00 37.50
N LEU A 59 4.53 -19.28 37.90
CA LEU A 59 3.69 -20.39 37.44
C LEU A 59 2.33 -20.36 38.17
N PRO A 60 1.26 -20.91 37.56
CA PRO A 60 -0.10 -20.79 38.05
C PRO A 60 -0.43 -21.83 39.11
N SER A 61 -0.61 -21.38 40.34
CA SER A 61 -1.35 -22.10 41.38
C SER A 61 -1.89 -21.09 42.38
N ASP A 62 -3.18 -21.25 42.70
CA ASP A 62 -3.98 -20.53 43.71
C ASP A 62 -4.84 -19.35 43.22
N LEU A 63 -5.94 -19.68 42.51
CA LEU A 63 -7.14 -18.84 42.40
C LEU A 63 -8.08 -19.09 43.60
N PRO A 64 -8.66 -18.06 44.23
CA PRO A 64 -9.83 -18.21 45.10
C PRO A 64 -11.14 -18.09 44.28
N ALA A 65 -12.10 -18.99 44.58
CA ALA A 65 -13.39 -19.13 43.93
C ALA A 65 -14.38 -17.97 44.26
N PRO A 66 -15.39 -17.71 43.39
CA PRO A 66 -16.39 -16.66 43.62
C PRO A 66 -17.47 -17.06 44.65
N HIS A 67 -17.92 -16.06 45.40
CA HIS A 67 -18.92 -16.16 46.47
C HIS A 67 -20.36 -16.42 45.96
N PRO A 68 -21.23 -17.08 46.78
CA PRO A 68 -22.63 -17.36 46.44
C PRO A 68 -23.58 -16.19 46.77
N PRO A 69 -24.78 -16.11 46.16
CA PRO A 69 -25.77 -15.08 46.45
C PRO A 69 -26.61 -15.41 47.70
N CYS A 70 -26.90 -14.39 48.52
CA CYS A 70 -27.77 -14.48 49.69
C CYS A 70 -29.27 -14.27 49.36
N PRO A 71 -30.20 -14.81 50.19
CA PRO A 71 -31.64 -14.84 49.89
C PRO A 71 -32.52 -13.81 50.65
N GLY A 72 -33.62 -13.40 50.00
CA GLY A 72 -34.94 -13.18 50.62
C GLY A 72 -35.37 -11.75 51.01
N SER A 73 -36.45 -11.23 50.41
CA SER A 73 -37.75 -11.07 51.11
C SER A 73 -38.84 -10.37 50.26
N ALA A 74 -40.05 -10.91 50.42
CA ALA A 74 -41.40 -10.33 50.35
C ALA A 74 -42.07 -9.94 49.02
N ALA A 75 -43.25 -10.53 48.88
CA ALA A 75 -44.19 -10.49 47.78
C ALA A 75 -45.26 -9.39 47.92
N VAL A 76 -45.85 -8.98 46.79
CA VAL A 76 -47.25 -8.55 46.70
C VAL A 76 -47.90 -9.21 45.47
N ARG A 77 -48.94 -10.02 45.73
CA ARG A 77 -49.96 -10.63 44.82
C ARG A 77 -50.89 -9.54 44.25
N SER A 78 -51.69 -9.63 43.18
CA SER A 78 -52.17 -10.54 42.12
C SER A 78 -53.22 -9.70 41.30
N PRO A 79 -54.11 -10.22 40.41
CA PRO A 79 -54.14 -11.41 39.51
C PRO A 79 -54.31 -10.96 38.03
N GLY A 80 -54.34 -11.77 36.97
CA GLY A 80 -54.36 -13.21 36.74
C GLY A 80 -54.90 -13.45 35.30
N SER A 81 -54.42 -14.48 34.61
CA SER A 81 -55.14 -15.18 33.53
C SER A 81 -54.32 -16.39 33.12
N ARG A 82 -54.92 -17.58 33.27
CA ARG A 82 -54.40 -18.87 32.82
C ARG A 82 -55.08 -19.20 31.50
N PHE A 83 -54.35 -19.70 30.52
CA PHE A 83 -54.79 -20.85 29.73
C PHE A 83 -53.60 -21.72 29.35
N ALA A 84 -53.83 -23.03 29.46
CA ALA A 84 -52.87 -24.11 29.31
C ALA A 84 -52.73 -24.53 27.84
N SER A 85 -51.60 -25.16 27.50
CA SER A 85 -51.63 -26.51 26.93
C SER A 85 -50.23 -27.12 26.83
N SER A 86 -50.20 -28.40 27.17
CA SER A 86 -49.09 -29.35 27.07
C SER A 86 -49.12 -29.98 25.68
N LEU A 87 -47.95 -30.26 25.07
CA LEU A 87 -47.50 -31.62 24.73
C LEU A 87 -46.24 -31.60 23.88
N ARG A 88 -45.27 -32.44 24.28
CA ARG A 88 -44.06 -32.80 23.55
C ARG A 88 -44.38 -33.85 22.49
N VAL A 89 -43.73 -33.79 21.33
CA VAL A 89 -43.38 -34.96 20.52
C VAL A 89 -41.97 -34.79 19.94
N LEU A 90 -41.17 -35.85 20.10
CA LEU A 90 -39.82 -36.07 19.59
C LEU A 90 -39.82 -36.29 18.08
N CYS A 91 -38.77 -35.83 17.38
CA CYS A 91 -38.37 -36.39 16.09
C CYS A 91 -36.84 -36.35 15.92
N SER A 92 -36.30 -37.45 15.38
CA SER A 92 -34.99 -37.51 14.70
C SER A 92 -35.22 -38.14 13.31
N PRO A 93 -34.20 -38.19 12.43
CA PRO A 93 -34.13 -37.47 11.15
C PRO A 93 -34.50 -38.34 9.93
N PRO A 94 -34.52 -37.79 8.70
CA PRO A 94 -33.60 -38.34 7.70
C PRO A 94 -33.02 -37.34 6.66
N ARG A 95 -32.06 -37.88 5.89
CA ARG A 95 -31.19 -37.28 4.87
C ARG A 95 -31.88 -37.01 3.52
N ARG A 96 -31.27 -36.04 2.81
CA ARG A 96 -31.04 -35.88 1.35
C ARG A 96 -32.17 -36.21 0.35
N SER A 97 -32.57 -35.20 -0.42
CA SER A 97 -32.69 -35.29 -1.89
C SER A 97 -32.66 -33.90 -2.52
N ALA A 98 -31.85 -33.76 -3.56
CA ALA A 98 -31.75 -32.62 -4.46
C ALA A 98 -32.91 -32.63 -5.47
N VAL A 99 -33.53 -31.49 -5.81
CA VAL A 99 -34.22 -31.29 -7.09
C VAL A 99 -34.27 -29.80 -7.48
N PHE A 100 -33.65 -29.52 -8.63
CA PHE A 100 -34.02 -28.61 -9.72
C PHE A 100 -35.00 -27.46 -9.49
N TRP A 101 -34.53 -26.27 -9.88
CA TRP A 101 -35.33 -25.09 -10.18
C TRP A 101 -36.10 -25.27 -11.51
N ARG A 102 -37.42 -25.01 -11.48
CA ARG A 102 -38.21 -24.60 -12.64
C ARG A 102 -38.81 -23.21 -12.37
N PRO A 103 -38.91 -22.32 -13.38
CA PRO A 103 -39.36 -20.94 -13.20
C PRO A 103 -40.89 -20.83 -13.24
N TRP A 104 -41.41 -19.85 -12.50
CA TRP A 104 -42.80 -19.39 -12.59
C TRP A 104 -42.98 -18.47 -13.79
N ILE A 105 -44.10 -18.69 -14.50
CA ILE A 105 -44.69 -17.81 -15.51
C ILE A 105 -45.72 -16.93 -14.78
N ASP A 106 -45.69 -15.61 -15.01
CA ASP A 106 -46.94 -14.88 -15.25
C ASP A 106 -46.70 -13.65 -16.14
N ASP A 107 -47.77 -13.31 -16.85
CA ASP A 107 -47.91 -12.52 -18.07
C ASP A 107 -48.19 -11.04 -17.77
N GLY A 108 -47.92 -10.15 -18.73
CA GLY A 108 -48.34 -8.73 -18.68
C GLY A 108 -47.23 -7.73 -18.98
N GLY A 109 -47.04 -7.41 -20.25
CA GLY A 109 -45.99 -6.52 -20.73
C GLY A 109 -46.32 -5.03 -20.76
N GLU A 110 -45.28 -4.22 -20.61
CA GLU A 110 -45.10 -2.92 -21.26
C GLU A 110 -43.65 -2.84 -21.77
N LYS A 111 -43.48 -2.45 -23.04
CA LYS A 111 -42.19 -2.36 -23.71
C LYS A 111 -41.51 -1.04 -23.37
N GLU A 112 -40.39 -1.09 -22.67
CA GLU A 112 -39.36 -0.06 -22.71
C GLU A 112 -38.04 -0.66 -23.20
N GLN A 113 -37.40 0.04 -24.13
CA GLN A 113 -36.20 -0.40 -24.84
C GLN A 113 -35.00 -0.45 -23.89
N GLU A 114 -34.51 -1.66 -23.63
CA GLU A 114 -33.21 -1.90 -23.02
C GLU A 114 -32.08 -1.41 -23.94
N ALA A 115 -31.17 -0.61 -23.38
CA ALA A 115 -29.83 -0.38 -23.93
C ALA A 115 -28.91 -1.55 -23.50
N PRO A 116 -27.94 -1.99 -24.31
CA PRO A 116 -27.25 -3.25 -24.08
C PRO A 116 -26.31 -3.17 -22.87
N HIS A 117 -26.52 -4.09 -21.93
CA HIS A 117 -25.60 -4.41 -20.85
C HIS A 117 -24.37 -5.14 -21.42
N ASN A 118 -23.19 -4.52 -21.40
CA ASN A 118 -21.93 -5.23 -21.61
C ASN A 118 -21.52 -5.96 -20.32
N ALA A 119 -22.10 -7.14 -20.09
CA ALA A 119 -21.48 -8.16 -19.26
C ALA A 119 -20.47 -8.91 -20.14
N VAL A 120 -19.18 -8.86 -19.80
CA VAL A 120 -18.17 -9.69 -20.49
C VAL A 120 -18.37 -11.13 -20.05
N GLU A 121 -19.06 -11.90 -20.88
CA GLU A 121 -19.17 -13.35 -20.74
C GLU A 121 -17.79 -13.97 -21.01
N ALA A 122 -17.24 -14.70 -20.05
CA ALA A 122 -15.96 -15.38 -20.23
C ALA A 122 -16.08 -16.47 -21.30
N VAL A 123 -15.40 -16.28 -22.44
CA VAL A 123 -15.38 -17.25 -23.53
C VAL A 123 -14.59 -18.49 -23.09
N PRO A 124 -15.15 -19.71 -23.18
CA PRO A 124 -14.42 -20.93 -22.87
C PRO A 124 -13.18 -21.06 -23.77
N LEU A 125 -11.99 -21.06 -23.16
CA LEU A 125 -10.74 -21.26 -23.89
C LEU A 125 -10.70 -22.65 -24.55
N LYS A 126 -10.19 -22.73 -25.78
CA LYS A 126 -9.97 -24.01 -26.47
C LYS A 126 -9.03 -24.90 -25.63
N GLN A 127 -9.28 -26.21 -25.62
CA GLN A 127 -8.45 -27.18 -24.91
C GLN A 127 -6.97 -27.03 -25.30
N GLY A 128 -6.08 -26.78 -24.32
CA GLY A 128 -4.64 -26.55 -24.56
C GLY A 128 -4.24 -25.11 -24.89
N ARG A 129 -5.12 -24.13 -24.67
CA ARG A 129 -4.85 -22.68 -24.80
C ARG A 129 -4.98 -21.92 -23.48
N SER A 130 -4.62 -22.56 -22.37
CA SER A 130 -4.56 -21.90 -21.07
C SER A 130 -3.38 -20.93 -20.99
N LEU A 131 -3.38 -20.05 -19.98
CA LEU A 131 -2.24 -19.17 -19.70
C LEU A 131 -0.92 -19.95 -19.50
N MET A 132 -0.99 -21.18 -18.96
CA MET A 132 0.20 -22.04 -18.83
C MET A 132 0.70 -22.57 -20.18
N ASP A 133 -0.18 -22.76 -21.14
CA ASP A 133 0.18 -23.11 -22.51
C ASP A 133 0.81 -21.93 -23.25
N TRP A 134 0.36 -20.70 -22.94
CA TRP A 134 1.00 -19.48 -23.40
C TRP A 134 2.43 -19.35 -22.86
N ILE A 135 2.63 -19.54 -21.56
CA ILE A 135 3.97 -19.49 -20.94
C ILE A 135 4.91 -20.56 -21.53
N ARG A 136 4.40 -21.74 -21.88
CA ARG A 136 5.20 -22.75 -22.59
C ARG A 136 5.56 -22.31 -24.01
N LEU A 137 4.64 -21.65 -24.72
CA LEU A 137 4.89 -21.16 -26.07
C LEU A 137 5.96 -20.06 -26.08
N THR A 138 5.89 -19.10 -25.16
CA THR A 138 6.90 -18.03 -25.05
C THR A 138 8.30 -18.56 -24.72
N LYS A 139 8.38 -19.66 -23.96
CA LYS A 139 9.65 -20.34 -23.64
C LYS A 139 10.17 -21.30 -24.72
N SER A 140 9.46 -21.47 -25.83
CA SER A 140 9.85 -22.39 -26.91
C SER A 140 10.97 -21.86 -27.82
N GLY A 141 11.36 -20.58 -27.68
CA GLY A 141 12.35 -19.93 -28.54
C GLY A 141 11.83 -19.59 -29.95
N LYS A 142 10.52 -19.76 -30.20
CA LYS A 142 9.86 -19.33 -31.43
C LYS A 142 9.79 -17.80 -31.46
N ASP A 143 10.13 -17.20 -32.59
CA ASP A 143 9.97 -15.76 -32.80
C ASP A 143 8.49 -15.39 -32.88
N LEU A 144 7.98 -14.73 -31.84
CA LEU A 144 6.59 -14.26 -31.74
C LEU A 144 6.41 -12.83 -32.25
N THR A 145 7.50 -12.10 -32.48
CA THR A 145 7.49 -10.74 -33.04
C THR A 145 7.39 -10.76 -34.56
N GLY A 146 7.97 -11.78 -35.20
CA GLY A 146 8.15 -11.86 -36.66
C GLY A 146 9.33 -11.04 -37.19
N LEU A 147 10.10 -10.41 -36.29
CA LEU A 147 11.18 -9.47 -36.60
C LEU A 147 12.58 -10.03 -36.31
N LYS A 148 12.70 -11.32 -35.99
CA LYS A 148 13.96 -12.01 -35.69
C LYS A 148 14.79 -11.29 -34.62
N GLY A 149 14.11 -10.77 -33.59
CA GLY A 149 14.73 -10.09 -32.46
C GLY A 149 15.13 -8.63 -32.69
N ARG A 150 14.66 -7.98 -33.77
CA ARG A 150 14.86 -6.55 -34.00
C ARG A 150 13.70 -5.75 -33.43
N LEU A 151 13.99 -4.78 -32.57
CA LEU A 151 13.04 -3.76 -32.13
C LEU A 151 13.04 -2.60 -33.13
N ILE A 152 11.86 -2.17 -33.56
CA ILE A 152 11.68 -1.08 -34.52
C ILE A 152 10.93 0.10 -33.91
N GLU A 153 11.15 1.28 -34.46
CA GLU A 153 10.26 2.43 -34.22
C GLU A 153 9.06 2.30 -35.16
N VAL A 154 7.86 2.31 -34.61
CA VAL A 154 6.61 2.05 -35.36
C VAL A 154 5.87 3.37 -35.55
N THR A 155 5.64 3.77 -36.81
CA THR A 155 4.79 4.95 -37.09
C THR A 155 3.31 4.57 -37.04
N GLU A 156 2.44 5.57 -36.90
CA GLU A 156 0.98 5.34 -36.91
C GLU A 156 0.52 4.70 -38.23
N GLU A 157 1.15 5.05 -39.35
CA GLU A 157 0.87 4.47 -40.66
C GLU A 157 1.30 3.00 -40.76
N GLU A 158 2.39 2.62 -40.08
CA GLU A 158 2.84 1.25 -40.03
C GLU A 158 1.92 0.41 -39.14
N LEU A 159 1.58 0.91 -37.95
CA LEU A 159 0.68 0.23 -37.02
C LEU A 159 -0.66 -0.13 -37.68
N LYS A 160 -1.25 0.78 -38.46
CA LYS A 160 -2.53 0.57 -39.17
C LYS A 160 -2.53 -0.56 -40.19
N LYS A 161 -1.36 -1.02 -40.67
CA LYS A 161 -1.27 -2.13 -41.62
C LYS A 161 -1.55 -3.49 -40.97
N HIS A 162 -1.31 -3.59 -39.67
CA HIS A 162 -1.39 -4.83 -38.89
C HIS A 162 -2.72 -4.89 -38.11
N ASN A 163 -3.82 -5.03 -38.85
CA ASN A 163 -5.19 -4.97 -38.31
C ASN A 163 -6.02 -6.26 -38.55
N LYS A 164 -5.37 -7.39 -38.85
CA LYS A 164 -6.03 -8.67 -39.17
C LYS A 164 -5.74 -9.71 -38.11
N LYS A 165 -6.59 -10.74 -37.98
CA LYS A 165 -6.44 -11.79 -36.95
C LYS A 165 -5.08 -12.50 -36.96
N ASP A 166 -4.54 -12.77 -38.14
CA ASP A 166 -3.23 -13.39 -38.36
C ASP A 166 -2.06 -12.39 -38.39
N ASP A 167 -2.37 -11.09 -38.43
CA ASP A 167 -1.42 -9.98 -38.48
C ASP A 167 -1.97 -8.76 -37.72
N CYS A 168 -1.91 -8.82 -36.39
CA CYS A 168 -2.51 -7.86 -35.47
C CYS A 168 -1.46 -7.27 -34.55
N TRP A 169 -1.22 -5.97 -34.69
CA TRP A 169 -0.40 -5.20 -33.76
C TRP A 169 -1.27 -4.24 -32.98
N ILE A 170 -0.93 -4.05 -31.70
CA ILE A 170 -1.64 -3.13 -30.81
C ILE A 170 -0.60 -2.27 -30.10
N CYS A 171 -0.82 -0.96 -30.05
CA CYS A 171 -0.06 -0.08 -29.17
C CYS A 171 -0.72 -0.02 -27.80
N ILE A 172 0.07 -0.21 -26.74
CA ILE A 172 -0.34 -0.05 -25.34
C ILE A 172 0.75 0.78 -24.64
N ARG A 173 0.36 1.96 -24.15
CA ARG A 173 1.22 2.91 -23.42
C ARG A 173 2.54 3.22 -24.15
N GLY A 174 2.45 3.41 -25.47
CA GLY A 174 3.59 3.77 -26.33
C GLY A 174 4.47 2.60 -26.79
N PHE A 175 4.14 1.36 -26.41
CA PHE A 175 4.82 0.15 -26.89
C PHE A 175 3.91 -0.64 -27.82
N VAL A 176 4.47 -1.13 -28.92
CA VAL A 176 3.74 -1.92 -29.93
C VAL A 176 4.03 -3.40 -29.73
N TYR A 177 2.97 -4.21 -29.69
CA TYR A 177 3.05 -5.66 -29.52
C TYR A 177 2.39 -6.38 -30.70
N ASN A 178 3.04 -7.43 -31.21
CA ASN A 178 2.44 -8.37 -32.15
C ASN A 178 1.59 -9.39 -31.39
N VAL A 179 0.28 -9.16 -31.32
CA VAL A 179 -0.64 -10.00 -30.54
C VAL A 179 -1.23 -11.16 -31.35
N SER A 180 -0.90 -11.31 -32.64
CA SER A 180 -1.39 -12.45 -33.46
C SER A 180 -1.20 -13.81 -32.79
N PRO A 181 -0.03 -14.14 -32.17
CA PRO A 181 0.16 -15.44 -31.52
C PRO A 181 -0.66 -15.60 -30.23
N TYR A 182 -1.07 -14.48 -29.62
CA TYR A 182 -1.76 -14.43 -28.33
C TYR A 182 -3.30 -14.47 -28.46
N MET A 183 -3.84 -14.22 -29.66
CA MET A 183 -5.29 -14.17 -29.92
C MET A 183 -6.07 -15.34 -29.30
N GLU A 184 -5.61 -16.57 -29.50
CA GLU A 184 -6.30 -17.77 -29.01
C GLU A 184 -6.12 -18.03 -27.50
N TYR A 185 -5.23 -17.30 -26.85
CA TYR A 185 -4.88 -17.44 -25.43
C TYR A 185 -5.51 -16.34 -24.56
N HIS A 186 -6.12 -15.33 -25.17
CA HIS A 186 -6.74 -14.23 -24.46
C HIS A 186 -8.03 -14.67 -23.74
N PRO A 187 -8.13 -14.52 -22.41
CA PRO A 187 -9.29 -14.98 -21.64
C PRO A 187 -10.62 -14.28 -22.00
N GLY A 188 -10.54 -13.05 -22.52
CA GLY A 188 -11.71 -12.31 -23.02
C GLY A 188 -12.14 -12.69 -24.45
N GLY A 189 -11.40 -13.59 -25.12
CA GLY A 189 -11.64 -13.96 -26.52
C GLY A 189 -10.95 -13.04 -27.53
N GLU A 190 -10.92 -13.48 -28.78
CA GLU A 190 -10.23 -12.78 -29.89
C GLU A 190 -10.90 -11.44 -30.25
N ASP A 191 -12.23 -11.38 -30.16
CA ASP A 191 -13.02 -10.21 -30.54
C ASP A 191 -12.69 -8.96 -29.71
N GLU A 192 -12.32 -9.16 -28.44
CA GLU A 192 -11.86 -8.09 -27.55
C GLU A 192 -10.55 -7.45 -28.05
N LEU A 193 -9.58 -8.27 -28.45
CA LEU A 193 -8.30 -7.79 -28.98
C LEU A 193 -8.46 -7.14 -30.35
N MET A 194 -9.37 -7.66 -31.18
CA MET A 194 -9.61 -7.12 -32.52
C MET A 194 -10.17 -5.69 -32.51
N ARG A 195 -10.75 -5.20 -31.40
CA ARG A 195 -11.19 -3.79 -31.30
C ARG A 195 -10.06 -2.77 -31.34
N ALA A 196 -8.87 -3.19 -30.93
CA ALA A 196 -7.67 -2.35 -30.91
C ALA A 196 -6.65 -2.73 -32.01
N ALA A 197 -7.05 -3.60 -32.95
CA ALA A 197 -6.16 -4.09 -34.00
C ALA A 197 -5.69 -2.95 -34.93
N GLY A 198 -4.38 -2.79 -35.04
CA GLY A 198 -3.75 -1.76 -35.85
C GLY A 198 -3.91 -0.33 -35.31
N SER A 199 -4.19 -0.17 -34.01
CA SER A 199 -4.36 1.14 -33.38
C SER A 199 -3.76 1.21 -31.97
N ASP A 200 -3.81 2.41 -31.38
CA ASP A 200 -3.51 2.59 -29.95
C ASP A 200 -4.71 2.13 -29.13
N GLY A 201 -4.53 1.00 -28.45
CA GLY A 201 -5.52 0.35 -27.61
C GLY A 201 -5.42 0.72 -26.14
N THR A 202 -4.58 1.69 -25.75
CA THR A 202 -4.32 2.03 -24.34
C THR A 202 -5.59 2.28 -23.55
N ASP A 203 -6.51 3.10 -24.07
CA ASP A 203 -7.75 3.43 -23.38
C ASP A 203 -8.68 2.20 -23.23
N LEU A 204 -8.75 1.34 -24.26
CA LEU A 204 -9.54 0.10 -24.21
C LEU A 204 -8.92 -0.90 -23.24
N PHE A 205 -7.59 -0.99 -23.22
CA PHE A 205 -6.84 -1.83 -22.29
C PHE A 205 -7.03 -1.35 -20.84
N ASP A 206 -6.96 -0.04 -20.58
CA ASP A 206 -7.10 0.52 -19.23
C ASP A 206 -8.53 0.46 -18.70
N GLN A 207 -9.54 0.35 -19.57
CA GLN A 207 -10.93 0.13 -19.14
C GLN A 207 -11.17 -1.30 -18.63
N VAL A 208 -10.59 -2.30 -19.29
CA VAL A 208 -10.95 -3.72 -19.05
C VAL A 208 -9.83 -4.48 -18.32
N HIS A 209 -8.57 -4.14 -18.59
CA HIS A 209 -7.40 -4.92 -18.21
C HIS A 209 -6.31 -4.09 -17.50
N ARG A 210 -6.64 -2.93 -16.92
CA ARG A 210 -5.71 -2.00 -16.23
C ARG A 210 -4.68 -2.67 -15.32
N TRP A 211 -5.09 -3.76 -14.65
CA TRP A 211 -4.32 -4.48 -13.64
C TRP A 211 -3.59 -5.72 -14.15
N VAL A 212 -3.70 -6.01 -15.44
CA VAL A 212 -3.00 -7.13 -16.09
C VAL A 212 -1.59 -6.67 -16.44
N ASN A 213 -0.59 -7.41 -15.99
CA ASN A 213 0.81 -7.17 -16.37
C ASN A 213 1.06 -7.63 -17.80
N TYR A 214 0.56 -6.85 -18.77
CA TYR A 214 0.71 -7.12 -20.19
C TYR A 214 2.18 -7.05 -20.64
N GLU A 215 3.01 -6.22 -20.00
CA GLU A 215 4.43 -6.08 -20.32
C GLU A 215 5.19 -7.38 -20.09
N SER A 216 4.91 -8.09 -18.99
CA SER A 216 5.48 -9.42 -18.73
C SER A 216 4.86 -10.49 -19.63
N MET A 217 3.53 -10.43 -19.81
CA MET A 217 2.79 -11.44 -20.56
C MET A 217 3.07 -11.42 -22.06
N LEU A 218 3.27 -10.23 -22.64
CA LEU A 218 3.50 -9.98 -24.06
C LEU A 218 4.95 -9.58 -24.36
N LYS A 219 5.87 -9.75 -23.40
CA LYS A 219 7.29 -9.39 -23.56
C LYS A 219 7.91 -9.93 -24.85
N GLU A 220 7.67 -11.21 -25.12
CA GLU A 220 8.20 -11.91 -26.31
C GLU A 220 7.47 -11.51 -27.62
N CYS A 221 6.38 -10.75 -27.51
CA CYS A 221 5.64 -10.17 -28.63
C CYS A 221 6.01 -8.71 -28.91
N LEU A 222 6.95 -8.11 -28.16
CA LEU A 222 7.29 -6.70 -28.29
C LEU A 222 7.94 -6.39 -29.65
N VAL A 223 7.28 -5.56 -30.44
CA VAL A 223 7.73 -5.08 -31.75
C VAL A 223 8.65 -3.86 -31.60
N GLY A 224 8.31 -2.95 -30.68
CA GLY A 224 9.11 -1.77 -30.37
C GLY A 224 8.29 -0.59 -29.84
N ARG A 225 8.74 0.64 -30.08
CA ARG A 225 8.11 1.86 -29.55
C ARG A 225 7.39 2.63 -30.64
N MET A 226 6.30 3.31 -30.30
CA MET A 226 5.62 4.23 -31.21
C MET A 226 6.47 5.48 -31.48
N ALA A 227 6.55 5.89 -32.75
CA ALA A 227 7.24 7.10 -33.16
C ALA A 227 6.52 8.35 -32.66
N MET A 228 7.19 9.19 -31.86
CA MET A 228 6.64 10.49 -31.45
C MET A 228 6.90 11.53 -32.53
N LYS A 229 5.84 12.21 -33.00
CA LYS A 229 5.97 13.33 -33.94
C LYS A 229 6.77 14.46 -33.27
N PRO A 230 7.93 14.89 -33.80
CA PRO A 230 8.66 16.02 -33.22
C PRO A 230 7.89 17.33 -33.48
N ALA A 231 7.56 18.04 -32.40
CA ALA A 231 7.09 19.42 -32.50
C ALA A 231 8.26 20.33 -32.94
N LEU A 232 8.05 21.09 -34.02
CA LEU A 232 9.07 21.99 -34.58
C LEU A 232 9.50 23.08 -33.57
N PRO A 233 10.81 23.35 -33.41
CA PRO A 233 11.31 24.42 -32.55
C PRO A 233 11.19 25.79 -33.24
N LYS A 234 10.49 26.74 -32.60
CA LYS A 234 10.50 28.16 -32.99
C LYS A 234 11.77 28.83 -32.46
N GLY A 235 12.44 29.54 -33.36
CA GLY A 235 13.80 30.03 -33.24
C GLY A 235 14.06 31.24 -32.33
N MET A 236 15.34 31.58 -32.33
CA MET A 236 16.08 32.55 -31.51
C MET A 236 15.57 34.01 -31.53
N LEU A 237 15.86 34.69 -30.41
CA LEU A 237 15.66 36.10 -30.05
C LEU A 237 16.25 37.14 -31.05
N PRO A 238 15.84 38.42 -30.94
CA PRO A 238 16.64 39.38 -30.17
C PRO A 238 15.86 40.25 -29.15
N GLN A 239 16.63 40.85 -28.24
CA GLN A 239 16.24 41.52 -26.99
C GLN A 239 15.44 42.83 -27.08
N SER A 240 14.78 43.08 -25.93
CA SER A 240 14.42 44.36 -25.29
C SER A 240 13.15 45.08 -25.76
N GLN A 241 12.11 45.10 -24.92
CA GLN A 241 11.76 46.25 -24.07
C GLN A 241 10.59 45.89 -23.15
N VAL A 242 10.60 46.52 -21.97
CA VAL A 242 9.68 46.38 -20.85
C VAL A 242 8.30 46.92 -21.21
N THR A 243 7.24 46.15 -20.97
CA THR A 243 5.95 46.65 -20.50
C THR A 243 5.16 45.54 -19.81
N ASP A 244 4.65 45.87 -18.63
CA ASP A 244 3.70 45.09 -17.84
C ASP A 244 2.54 44.57 -18.67
N THR A 245 2.31 43.25 -18.61
CA THR A 245 0.96 42.69 -18.76
C THR A 245 0.90 41.27 -18.18
N LEU A 246 0.27 41.17 -17.00
CA LEU A 246 -0.51 40.04 -16.48
C LEU A 246 -0.20 38.67 -17.13
N ALA A 247 0.91 38.05 -16.73
CA ALA A 247 1.12 36.63 -16.96
C ALA A 247 0.21 35.84 -16.02
N LYS A 248 -0.65 34.98 -16.58
CA LYS A 248 -1.27 33.89 -15.84
C LYS A 248 -0.14 32.99 -15.32
N GLU A 249 0.11 33.03 -14.02
CA GLU A 249 1.13 32.24 -13.35
C GLU A 249 0.85 30.74 -13.52
N GLY A 250 1.75 30.03 -14.21
CA GLY A 250 1.94 28.61 -13.94
C GLY A 250 2.52 28.43 -12.54
N PRO A 251 2.36 27.26 -11.89
CA PRO A 251 2.95 27.03 -10.57
C PRO A 251 4.46 27.29 -10.64
N SER A 252 4.98 28.14 -9.75
CA SER A 252 6.42 28.40 -9.65
C SER A 252 7.15 27.07 -9.49
N SER A 253 8.07 26.74 -10.41
CA SER A 253 8.74 25.45 -10.40
C SER A 253 9.57 25.28 -9.11
N PRO A 254 9.51 24.11 -8.46
CA PRO A 254 10.39 23.79 -7.36
C PRO A 254 11.86 23.81 -7.82
N SER A 255 12.77 24.02 -6.87
CA SER A 255 14.21 24.00 -7.11
C SER A 255 14.92 23.35 -5.94
N TYR A 256 16.20 23.01 -6.08
CA TYR A 256 17.02 22.54 -4.97
C TYR A 256 18.41 23.19 -4.99
N ASP A 257 19.07 23.20 -3.84
CA ASP A 257 20.46 23.59 -3.66
C ASP A 257 21.12 22.63 -2.65
N TRP A 258 22.43 22.73 -2.45
CA TRP A 258 23.14 21.94 -1.47
C TRP A 258 24.33 22.68 -0.88
N PHE A 259 24.68 22.33 0.35
CA PHE A 259 25.89 22.79 1.00
C PHE A 259 26.46 21.67 1.87
N GLN A 260 27.68 21.86 2.38
CA GLN A 260 28.35 20.86 3.19
C GLN A 260 29.11 21.50 4.36
N THR A 261 29.32 20.71 5.39
CA THR A 261 30.31 20.96 6.44
C THR A 261 31.43 19.92 6.34
N ASP A 262 32.33 19.86 7.31
CA ASP A 262 33.37 18.82 7.36
C ASP A 262 32.77 17.40 7.41
N SER A 263 31.62 17.21 8.06
CA SER A 263 31.02 15.89 8.32
C SER A 263 29.62 15.69 7.72
N LEU A 264 28.98 16.73 7.19
CA LEU A 264 27.60 16.66 6.69
C LEU A 264 27.49 17.18 5.26
N VAL A 265 26.52 16.65 4.52
CA VAL A 265 26.02 17.20 3.25
C VAL A 265 24.53 17.47 3.43
N THR A 266 24.10 18.71 3.20
CA THR A 266 22.70 19.09 3.29
C THR A 266 22.17 19.43 1.90
N ILE A 267 21.13 18.72 1.49
CA ILE A 267 20.37 19.00 0.27
C ILE A 267 19.10 19.75 0.68
N VAL A 268 18.85 20.89 0.06
CA VAL A 268 17.71 21.76 0.37
C VAL A 268 16.79 21.83 -0.84
N ILE A 269 15.55 21.38 -0.69
CA ILE A 269 14.50 21.48 -1.72
C ILE A 269 13.58 22.65 -1.38
N TYR A 270 13.41 23.57 -2.31
CA TYR A 270 12.50 24.71 -2.24
C TYR A 270 11.25 24.43 -3.08
N THR A 271 10.19 23.97 -2.44
CA THR A 271 8.92 23.60 -3.08
C THR A 271 8.07 24.80 -3.51
N LYS A 272 8.29 25.96 -2.87
CA LYS A 272 7.47 27.17 -3.01
C LYS A 272 5.98 26.96 -2.65
N GLN A 273 5.64 25.90 -1.91
CA GLN A 273 4.29 25.62 -1.42
C GLN A 273 4.26 25.60 0.12
N LYS A 274 3.16 26.03 0.73
CA LYS A 274 3.01 26.10 2.19
C LYS A 274 2.50 24.81 2.82
N ASP A 275 1.84 23.97 2.03
CA ASP A 275 1.15 22.76 2.51
C ASP A 275 2.03 21.50 2.39
N ILE A 276 3.35 21.68 2.53
CA ILE A 276 4.32 20.56 2.48
C ILE A 276 4.62 20.12 3.90
N ASN A 277 4.55 18.81 4.11
CA ASN A 277 4.82 18.14 5.38
C ASN A 277 5.77 16.94 5.13
N LEU A 278 6.05 16.14 6.17
CA LEU A 278 6.92 14.96 6.04
C LEU A 278 6.34 13.84 5.16
N ASP A 279 5.00 13.73 5.06
CA ASP A 279 4.33 12.73 4.22
C ASP A 279 4.38 13.04 2.72
N SER A 280 4.74 14.28 2.38
CA SER A 280 4.95 14.74 1.01
C SER A 280 6.35 14.40 0.48
N VAL A 281 7.27 13.93 1.33
CA VAL A 281 8.68 13.70 0.99
C VAL A 281 9.00 12.22 1.10
N ILE A 282 9.61 11.66 0.07
CA ILE A 282 10.11 10.28 0.04
C ILE A 282 11.59 10.35 -0.29
N VAL A 283 12.43 9.79 0.58
CA VAL A 283 13.88 9.74 0.37
C VAL A 283 14.33 8.30 0.40
N ASP A 284 15.14 7.91 -0.56
CA ASP A 284 15.87 6.65 -0.57
C ASP A 284 17.31 6.93 -0.94
N HIS A 285 18.25 6.32 -0.22
CA HIS A 285 19.64 6.36 -0.60
C HIS A 285 20.35 5.01 -0.38
N ARG A 286 21.47 4.83 -1.06
CA ARG A 286 22.38 3.68 -0.93
C ARG A 286 23.77 4.17 -1.24
N ASP A 287 24.75 3.97 -0.37
CA ASP A 287 26.18 4.29 -0.57
C ASP A 287 26.46 5.60 -1.35
N ASP A 288 26.43 5.53 -2.68
CA ASP A 288 26.70 6.61 -3.65
C ASP A 288 25.47 7.11 -4.44
N SER A 289 24.25 6.69 -4.14
CA SER A 289 23.02 7.05 -4.86
C SER A 289 22.00 7.68 -3.91
N PHE A 290 21.49 8.83 -4.30
CA PHE A 290 20.48 9.60 -3.57
C PHE A 290 19.26 9.88 -4.43
N ARG A 291 18.07 9.57 -3.92
CA ARG A 291 16.78 9.83 -4.56
C ARG A 291 15.85 10.50 -3.56
N ALA A 292 15.43 11.73 -3.84
CA ALA A 292 14.37 12.40 -3.10
C ALA A 292 13.24 12.80 -4.05
N GLU A 293 12.04 12.33 -3.74
CA GLU A 293 10.80 12.66 -4.43
C GLU A 293 9.92 13.49 -3.51
N THR A 294 9.49 14.65 -3.98
CA THR A 294 8.56 15.53 -3.27
C THR A 294 7.25 15.61 -4.04
N VAL A 295 6.16 15.19 -3.41
CA VAL A 295 4.81 15.32 -3.95
C VAL A 295 4.32 16.73 -3.69
N ILE A 296 3.94 17.43 -4.76
CA ILE A 296 3.45 18.80 -4.71
C ILE A 296 2.13 18.84 -5.48
N LYS A 297 1.01 18.76 -4.75
CA LYS A 297 -0.33 18.59 -5.34
C LYS A 297 -0.34 17.36 -6.26
N ASP A 298 -0.72 17.52 -7.53
CA ASP A 298 -0.78 16.44 -8.52
C ASP A 298 0.55 16.20 -9.27
N TYR A 299 1.64 16.81 -8.80
CA TYR A 299 2.96 16.72 -9.43
C TYR A 299 3.98 16.08 -8.49
N SER A 300 5.03 15.53 -9.09
CA SER A 300 6.17 14.96 -8.41
C SER A 300 7.44 15.69 -8.84
N TYR A 301 8.20 16.18 -7.86
CA TYR A 301 9.51 16.77 -8.06
C TYR A 301 10.61 15.80 -7.63
N LEU A 302 11.53 15.47 -8.52
CA LEU A 302 12.54 14.44 -8.29
C LEU A 302 13.96 15.02 -8.29
N VAL A 303 14.68 14.84 -7.18
CA VAL A 303 16.13 15.03 -7.08
C VAL A 303 16.78 13.65 -7.05
N HIS A 304 17.46 13.27 -8.12
CA HIS A 304 18.10 11.96 -8.26
C HIS A 304 19.57 12.12 -8.66
N VAL A 305 20.50 11.75 -7.80
CA VAL A 305 21.93 12.07 -7.94
C VAL A 305 22.77 10.87 -7.51
N ALA A 306 23.77 10.49 -8.31
CA ALA A 306 24.86 9.63 -7.85
C ALA A 306 25.89 10.51 -7.15
N LEU A 307 25.90 10.48 -5.82
CA LEU A 307 26.73 11.26 -4.93
C LEU A 307 28.23 11.08 -5.22
N SER A 308 29.00 12.15 -5.01
CA SER A 308 30.44 12.15 -5.27
C SER A 308 31.25 11.24 -4.33
N HIS A 309 30.76 11.02 -3.10
CA HIS A 309 31.37 10.12 -2.12
C HIS A 309 30.28 9.41 -1.32
N GLU A 310 30.69 8.35 -0.63
CA GLU A 310 29.81 7.56 0.24
C GLU A 310 29.33 8.35 1.47
N ILE A 311 28.09 8.05 1.86
CA ILE A 311 27.44 8.57 3.08
C ILE A 311 27.15 7.42 4.06
N GLN A 312 26.87 7.77 5.32
CA GLN A 312 26.37 6.81 6.31
C GLN A 312 24.87 6.54 6.07
N GLU A 313 24.36 5.42 6.58
CA GLU A 313 22.94 5.06 6.43
C GLU A 313 22.00 6.08 7.07
N ASP A 314 22.34 6.55 8.27
CA ASP A 314 21.53 7.53 9.01
C ASP A 314 21.51 8.89 8.33
N PHE A 315 20.30 9.45 8.20
CA PHE A 315 20.07 10.80 7.72
C PHE A 315 18.85 11.42 8.43
N SER A 316 18.63 12.72 8.23
CA SER A 316 17.44 13.40 8.76
C SER A 316 16.74 14.22 7.69
N VAL A 317 15.41 14.21 7.71
CA VAL A 317 14.56 15.07 6.89
C VAL A 317 13.88 16.09 7.79
N LEU A 318 13.96 17.37 7.44
CA LEU A 318 13.31 18.46 8.13
C LEU A 318 12.47 19.26 7.14
N VAL A 319 11.20 19.48 7.46
CA VAL A 319 10.29 20.31 6.66
C VAL A 319 10.01 21.61 7.40
N VAL A 320 10.26 22.73 6.73
CA VAL A 320 9.95 24.08 7.22
C VAL A 320 8.71 24.57 6.46
N GLU A 321 7.54 24.18 6.97
CA GLU A 321 6.22 24.34 6.32
C GLU A 321 5.96 25.78 5.86
N ASN A 322 6.24 26.76 6.72
CA ASN A 322 5.96 28.19 6.46
C ASN A 322 6.62 28.75 5.19
N VAL A 323 7.70 28.13 4.71
CA VAL A 323 8.46 28.57 3.53
C VAL A 323 8.54 27.51 2.43
N GLY A 324 7.93 26.33 2.64
CA GLY A 324 8.00 25.22 1.69
C GLY A 324 9.41 24.72 1.45
N LYS A 325 10.24 24.68 2.49
CA LYS A 325 11.64 24.24 2.41
C LYS A 325 11.78 22.87 3.05
N ILE A 326 12.44 21.94 2.37
CA ILE A 326 12.80 20.62 2.89
C ILE A 326 14.32 20.56 2.98
N GLU A 327 14.85 20.16 4.13
CA GLU A 327 16.29 19.94 4.34
C GLU A 327 16.53 18.46 4.58
N ILE A 328 17.40 17.87 3.77
CA ILE A 328 17.81 16.47 3.88
C ILE A 328 19.30 16.47 4.23
N VAL A 329 19.60 16.06 5.46
CA VAL A 329 20.95 16.10 6.02
C VAL A 329 21.54 14.70 6.01
N LEU A 330 22.54 14.50 5.16
CA LEU A 330 23.29 13.27 4.98
C LEU A 330 24.60 13.35 5.79
N LYS A 331 24.97 12.26 6.45
CA LYS A 331 26.26 12.16 7.17
C LYS A 331 27.32 11.62 6.23
N LYS A 332 28.46 12.30 6.09
CA LYS A 332 29.57 11.80 5.29
C LYS A 332 30.21 10.58 5.95
N LYS A 333 30.65 9.61 5.14
CA LYS A 333 31.44 8.49 5.63
C LYS A 333 32.88 8.90 5.94
N GLU A 334 33.45 9.76 5.09
CA GLU A 334 34.75 10.38 5.29
C GLU A 334 34.62 11.91 5.35
N ASN A 335 35.35 12.55 6.28
CA ASN A 335 35.32 14.00 6.46
C ASN A 335 36.18 14.72 5.41
N THR A 336 35.80 14.58 4.14
CA THR A 336 36.44 15.22 3.00
C THR A 336 35.53 16.27 2.37
N SER A 337 36.11 17.29 1.75
CA SER A 337 35.36 18.33 1.03
C SER A 337 34.96 17.83 -0.36
N TRP A 338 33.67 17.92 -0.67
CA TRP A 338 33.09 17.51 -1.95
C TRP A 338 33.17 18.65 -2.94
N LYS A 339 33.76 18.43 -4.12
CA LYS A 339 33.84 19.47 -5.16
C LYS A 339 32.50 19.73 -5.86
N CYS A 340 31.63 18.73 -5.85
CA CYS A 340 30.25 18.77 -6.35
C CYS A 340 29.40 17.76 -5.58
N LEU A 341 28.08 17.88 -5.64
CA LEU A 341 27.16 16.94 -4.98
C LEU A 341 27.29 15.54 -5.59
N GLY A 342 27.36 15.46 -6.91
CA GLY A 342 27.39 14.19 -7.64
C GLY A 342 26.97 14.35 -9.11
N HIS A 343 26.72 13.23 -9.77
CA HIS A 343 26.27 13.16 -11.17
C HIS A 343 24.74 12.98 -11.23
N PRO A 344 24.01 13.88 -11.92
CA PRO A 344 22.57 13.72 -12.14
C PRO A 344 22.22 12.35 -12.74
N GLN A 345 21.16 11.74 -12.22
CA GLN A 345 20.62 10.47 -12.72
C GLN A 345 19.37 10.71 -13.58
N GLU A 346 18.76 9.62 -14.05
CA GLU A 346 17.52 9.69 -14.84
C GLU A 346 16.43 10.48 -14.11
N ASN A 347 15.76 11.38 -14.86
CA ASN A 347 14.71 12.28 -14.38
C ASN A 347 15.15 13.23 -13.25
N HIS A 348 16.45 13.46 -13.07
CA HIS A 348 16.96 14.46 -12.12
C HIS A 348 16.39 15.87 -12.38
N ASN A 349 16.00 16.55 -11.30
CA ASN A 349 15.43 17.89 -11.30
C ASN A 349 14.17 18.02 -12.19
N SER A 350 13.44 16.91 -12.38
CA SER A 350 12.20 16.90 -13.13
C SER A 350 11.00 17.26 -12.24
N PHE A 351 10.02 17.94 -12.83
CA PHE A 351 8.75 18.27 -12.19
C PHE A 351 7.62 17.85 -13.13
N ILE A 352 7.10 16.64 -12.91
CA ILE A 352 6.16 15.99 -13.82
C ILE A 352 4.87 15.60 -13.10
N PRO A 353 3.73 15.46 -13.80
CA PRO A 353 2.51 14.97 -13.17
C PRO A 353 2.73 13.61 -12.49
N LYS A 354 2.19 13.42 -11.29
CA LYS A 354 2.34 12.18 -10.50
C LYS A 354 1.81 10.95 -11.26
N LYS A 355 0.77 11.11 -12.06
CA LYS A 355 0.23 10.05 -12.92
C LYS A 355 1.22 9.54 -13.98
N ASP A 356 2.21 10.37 -14.33
CA ASP A 356 3.22 10.05 -15.34
C ASP A 356 4.51 9.49 -14.67
N THR A 357 4.53 9.36 -13.34
CA THR A 357 5.65 8.74 -12.62
C THR A 357 5.48 7.22 -12.53
N GLY A 358 6.58 6.50 -12.67
CA GLY A 358 6.61 5.06 -12.40
C GLY A 358 6.68 4.76 -10.89
N LEU A 359 6.25 3.55 -10.51
CA LEU A 359 6.38 3.07 -9.14
C LEU A 359 7.86 2.81 -8.81
N PHE A 360 8.37 3.49 -7.79
CA PHE A 360 9.67 3.19 -7.20
C PHE A 360 9.50 2.28 -5.99
N TYR A 361 10.36 1.27 -5.86
CA TYR A 361 10.30 0.25 -4.81
C TYR A 361 11.57 0.23 -3.94
N ARG A 362 11.38 0.02 -2.63
CA ARG A 362 12.44 -0.36 -1.70
C ARG A 362 12.11 -1.68 -1.01
N LYS A 363 13.14 -2.40 -0.55
CA LYS A 363 12.97 -3.66 0.19
C LYS A 363 12.76 -3.34 1.67
N CYS A 364 11.65 -3.78 2.23
CA CYS A 364 11.34 -3.66 3.65
C CYS A 364 11.39 -5.05 4.29
N GLN A 365 11.91 -5.13 5.52
CA GLN A 365 12.05 -6.38 6.25
C GLN A 365 10.75 -6.72 6.97
N LEU A 366 10.30 -7.98 6.91
CA LEU A 366 9.20 -8.47 7.72
C LEU A 366 9.68 -8.68 9.17
N VAL A 367 9.13 -7.90 10.11
CA VAL A 367 9.54 -7.91 11.52
C VAL A 367 8.58 -8.70 12.40
N SER A 368 7.27 -8.62 12.14
CA SER A 368 6.27 -9.43 12.84
C SER A 368 5.10 -9.79 11.94
N LYS A 369 4.42 -10.89 12.32
CA LYS A 369 3.23 -11.42 11.67
C LYS A 369 2.34 -12.05 12.73
N GLU A 370 1.20 -11.42 13.01
CA GLU A 370 0.30 -11.78 14.11
C GLU A 370 -1.09 -12.13 13.60
N ASP A 371 -1.71 -13.18 14.13
CA ASP A 371 -3.09 -13.52 13.79
C ASP A 371 -4.07 -12.53 14.43
N VAL A 372 -4.97 -11.98 13.61
CA VAL A 372 -6.03 -11.05 14.04
C VAL A 372 -7.39 -11.69 13.97
N THR A 373 -7.64 -12.47 12.93
CA THR A 373 -8.77 -13.40 12.80
C THR A 373 -8.25 -14.75 12.33
N HIS A 374 -9.13 -15.71 12.07
CA HIS A 374 -8.75 -17.02 11.54
C HIS A 374 -8.03 -16.95 10.17
N ASP A 375 -8.23 -15.87 9.40
CA ASP A 375 -7.64 -15.70 8.08
C ASP A 375 -7.08 -14.29 7.81
N THR A 376 -7.03 -13.41 8.80
CA THR A 376 -6.44 -12.07 8.67
C THR A 376 -5.27 -11.91 9.63
N LYS A 377 -4.16 -11.39 9.12
CA LYS A 377 -2.93 -11.18 9.87
C LYS A 377 -2.53 -9.71 9.88
N LEU A 378 -1.93 -9.27 10.99
CA LEU A 378 -1.21 -8.01 11.10
C LEU A 378 0.25 -8.25 10.75
N PHE A 379 0.69 -7.69 9.63
CA PHE A 379 2.08 -7.71 9.19
C PHE A 379 2.75 -6.40 9.61
N CYS A 380 3.96 -6.46 10.17
CA CYS A 380 4.82 -5.31 10.42
C CYS A 380 6.04 -5.38 9.50
N LEU A 381 6.19 -4.38 8.63
CA LEU A 381 7.35 -4.22 7.77
C LEU A 381 8.21 -3.05 8.26
N MET A 382 9.53 -3.24 8.33
CA MET A 382 10.49 -2.20 8.66
C MET A 382 11.15 -1.65 7.39
N LEU A 383 11.09 -0.34 7.22
CA LEU A 383 11.82 0.41 6.21
C LEU A 383 13.34 0.30 6.43
N PRO A 384 14.15 0.33 5.36
CA PRO A 384 15.60 0.50 5.50
C PRO A 384 15.94 1.78 6.28
N PRO A 385 17.01 1.79 7.09
CA PRO A 385 17.51 3.02 7.72
C PRO A 385 17.82 4.14 6.72
N SER A 386 18.14 3.78 5.47
CA SER A 386 18.39 4.69 4.36
C SER A 386 17.15 5.15 3.60
N THR A 387 15.95 4.94 4.16
CA THR A 387 14.67 5.37 3.58
C THR A 387 13.87 6.25 4.56
N HIS A 388 13.30 7.33 4.05
CA HIS A 388 12.23 8.11 4.69
C HIS A 388 11.00 7.97 3.82
N LEU A 389 9.93 7.39 4.39
CA LEU A 389 8.66 7.20 3.71
C LEU A 389 7.55 7.19 4.76
N GLU A 390 6.64 8.16 4.67
CA GLU A 390 5.38 8.12 5.40
C GLU A 390 4.24 7.88 4.40
N VAL A 391 3.33 6.97 4.72
CA VAL A 391 2.16 6.72 3.85
C VAL A 391 1.00 7.59 4.32
N PRO A 392 0.56 8.58 3.52
CA PRO A 392 -0.53 9.48 3.91
C PRO A 392 -1.82 8.73 4.24
N VAL A 393 -2.68 9.35 5.05
CA VAL A 393 -4.00 8.81 5.39
C VAL A 393 -4.80 8.56 4.11
N GLY A 394 -5.43 7.38 4.02
CA GLY A 394 -6.26 7.00 2.87
C GLY A 394 -5.50 6.60 1.61
N GLN A 395 -4.16 6.64 1.62
CA GLN A 395 -3.32 6.13 0.53
C GLN A 395 -2.89 4.68 0.78
N HIS A 396 -2.48 4.01 -0.29
CA HIS A 396 -2.00 2.64 -0.28
C HIS A 396 -0.61 2.55 -0.91
N VAL A 397 0.06 1.42 -0.69
CA VAL A 397 1.34 1.08 -1.34
C VAL A 397 1.20 -0.28 -2.00
N TYR A 398 1.99 -0.52 -3.04
CA TYR A 398 2.09 -1.81 -3.69
C TYR A 398 3.15 -2.66 -2.99
N LEU A 399 2.74 -3.84 -2.55
CA LEU A 399 3.66 -4.88 -2.11
C LEU A 399 4.02 -5.76 -3.32
N ARG A 400 5.31 -6.06 -3.45
CA ARG A 400 5.85 -6.86 -4.54
C ARG A 400 6.72 -8.00 -4.01
N LEU A 401 6.42 -9.20 -4.49
CA LEU A 401 7.11 -10.43 -4.15
C LEU A 401 7.65 -11.13 -5.41
N PRO A 402 8.87 -11.70 -5.37
CA PRO A 402 9.35 -12.58 -6.41
C PRO A 402 8.69 -13.96 -6.27
N ILE A 403 8.19 -14.49 -7.37
CA ILE A 403 7.80 -15.90 -7.51
C ILE A 403 8.59 -16.52 -8.68
N THR A 404 8.66 -17.84 -8.77
CA THR A 404 9.52 -18.55 -9.75
C THR A 404 9.37 -18.02 -11.19
N GLY A 405 10.28 -17.12 -11.60
CA GLY A 405 10.34 -16.51 -12.93
C GLY A 405 9.49 -15.26 -13.18
N THR A 406 8.79 -14.68 -12.18
CA THR A 406 8.05 -13.40 -12.32
C THR A 406 7.93 -12.67 -10.98
N GLU A 407 7.54 -11.40 -11.02
CA GLU A 407 7.12 -10.65 -9.83
C GLU A 407 5.60 -10.53 -9.80
N ILE A 408 5.03 -10.65 -8.61
CA ILE A 408 3.61 -10.38 -8.36
C ILE A 408 3.49 -9.13 -7.51
N VAL A 409 2.48 -8.31 -7.82
CA VAL A 409 2.29 -6.99 -7.21
C VAL A 409 0.82 -6.85 -6.80
N LYS A 410 0.58 -6.41 -5.56
CA LYS A 410 -0.78 -6.09 -5.08
C LYS A 410 -0.77 -4.85 -4.17
N PRO A 411 -1.79 -3.99 -4.26
CA PRO A 411 -1.93 -2.82 -3.39
C PRO A 411 -2.45 -3.25 -2.02
N TYR A 412 -1.93 -2.61 -0.96
CA TYR A 412 -2.39 -2.75 0.40
C TYR A 412 -2.34 -1.39 1.11
N THR A 413 -3.38 -1.10 1.90
CA THR A 413 -3.50 0.14 2.65
C THR A 413 -2.87 -0.03 4.04
N PRO A 414 -1.81 0.75 4.38
CA PRO A 414 -1.23 0.69 5.70
C PRO A 414 -2.18 1.15 6.80
N VAL A 415 -2.06 0.51 7.96
CA VAL A 415 -2.82 0.79 9.17
C VAL A 415 -1.89 1.28 10.28
N CYS A 416 -2.47 1.71 11.41
CA CYS A 416 -1.71 1.83 12.66
C CYS A 416 -1.46 0.43 13.24
N ASP A 417 -0.50 0.30 14.14
CA ASP A 417 -0.25 -0.89 14.96
C ASP A 417 -1.46 -1.26 15.84
N SER A 418 -2.14 -0.25 16.38
CA SER A 418 -3.32 -0.39 17.23
C SER A 418 -4.28 0.80 17.08
N LEU A 419 -5.57 0.55 17.32
CA LEU A 419 -6.54 1.64 17.50
C LEU A 419 -6.39 2.34 18.87
N PHE A 420 -5.78 1.69 19.86
CA PHE A 420 -5.67 2.24 21.22
C PHE A 420 -4.41 3.03 21.45
N SER A 421 -4.56 4.26 21.95
CA SER A 421 -3.45 5.12 22.37
C SER A 421 -2.53 4.51 23.43
N GLU A 422 -3.02 3.59 24.26
CA GLU A 422 -2.21 2.87 25.27
C GLU A 422 -1.19 1.92 24.64
N PHE A 423 -1.44 1.47 23.42
CA PHE A 423 -0.56 0.58 22.65
C PHE A 423 0.03 1.25 21.41
N LYS A 424 -0.39 2.48 21.09
CA LYS A 424 0.19 3.23 19.98
C LYS A 424 1.63 3.51 20.31
N GLU A 425 2.51 3.14 19.40
CA GLU A 425 3.86 3.71 19.36
C GLU A 425 3.76 5.24 19.53
N PRO A 426 4.60 5.87 20.35
CA PRO A 426 4.70 7.33 20.38
C PRO A 426 4.90 7.82 18.94
N VAL A 427 4.39 9.01 18.60
CA VAL A 427 4.66 9.61 17.29
C VAL A 427 6.16 9.86 17.20
N LEU A 428 6.89 8.87 16.69
CA LEU A 428 8.31 8.94 16.48
C LEU A 428 8.54 9.83 15.26
N PRO A 429 9.44 10.82 15.34
CA PRO A 429 9.91 11.48 14.14
C PRO A 429 10.57 10.40 13.27
N ASN A 430 9.91 10.06 12.16
CA ASN A 430 10.27 8.99 11.21
C ASN A 430 9.88 7.59 11.69
N ASN A 431 8.58 7.26 11.66
CA ASN A 431 8.14 5.89 11.90
C ASN A 431 8.71 4.97 10.79
N ILE A 432 9.64 4.10 11.19
CA ILE A 432 10.28 3.13 10.29
C ILE A 432 9.42 1.89 10.06
N TYR A 433 8.31 1.72 10.78
CA TYR A 433 7.42 0.57 10.68
C TYR A 433 6.15 0.89 9.90
N ILE A 434 5.75 -0.05 9.05
CA ILE A 434 4.52 0.00 8.27
C ILE A 434 3.71 -1.25 8.57
N TYR A 435 2.51 -1.05 9.09
CA TYR A 435 1.60 -2.13 9.48
C TYR A 435 0.53 -2.39 8.42
N PHE A 436 0.18 -3.65 8.19
CA PHE A 436 -0.87 -4.04 7.24
C PHE A 436 -1.78 -5.11 7.84
N LEU A 437 -3.09 -4.92 7.73
CA LEU A 437 -4.10 -5.96 7.99
C LEU A 437 -4.43 -6.66 6.67
N ILE A 438 -3.95 -7.89 6.49
CA ILE A 438 -4.08 -8.62 5.22
C ILE A 438 -4.80 -9.94 5.45
N LYS A 439 -5.91 -10.12 4.73
CA LYS A 439 -6.65 -11.38 4.68
C LYS A 439 -5.95 -12.35 3.72
N ILE A 440 -5.70 -13.57 4.19
CA ILE A 440 -5.08 -14.64 3.45
C ILE A 440 -6.18 -15.38 2.68
N TYR A 441 -5.98 -15.48 1.37
CA TYR A 441 -6.87 -16.20 0.48
C TYR A 441 -6.10 -17.43 0.00
N PRO A 442 -6.39 -18.65 0.51
CA PRO A 442 -5.60 -19.85 0.18
C PRO A 442 -5.50 -20.15 -1.32
N ALA A 443 -6.53 -19.78 -2.10
CA ALA A 443 -6.57 -19.91 -3.54
C ALA A 443 -6.07 -18.66 -4.31
N GLY A 444 -5.56 -17.65 -3.60
CA GLY A 444 -5.02 -16.43 -4.18
C GLY A 444 -3.57 -16.60 -4.66
N PHE A 445 -3.11 -15.70 -5.53
CA PHE A 445 -1.74 -15.74 -6.03
C PHE A 445 -0.72 -15.01 -5.14
N PHE A 446 -1.15 -13.97 -4.42
CA PHE A 446 -0.24 -13.11 -3.66
C PHE A 446 -0.22 -13.43 -2.17
N THR A 447 -1.40 -13.54 -1.55
CA THR A 447 -1.48 -13.65 -0.08
C THR A 447 -0.96 -14.98 0.48
N PRO A 448 -1.02 -16.14 -0.22
CA PRO A 448 -0.32 -17.35 0.24
C PRO A 448 1.21 -17.21 0.23
N GLU A 449 1.78 -16.55 -0.77
CA GLU A 449 3.23 -16.31 -0.86
C GLU A 449 3.66 -15.34 0.24
N LEU A 450 2.88 -14.28 0.48
CA LEU A 450 3.12 -13.36 1.59
C LEU A 450 3.05 -14.07 2.95
N ASP A 451 2.09 -14.98 3.13
CA ASP A 451 1.94 -15.72 4.38
C ASP A 451 3.03 -16.79 4.60
N GLN A 452 3.70 -17.24 3.55
CA GLN A 452 4.84 -18.16 3.67
C GLN A 452 6.14 -17.48 4.10
N LEU A 453 6.23 -16.15 3.99
CA LEU A 453 7.41 -15.41 4.42
C LEU A 453 7.72 -15.64 5.90
N GLN A 454 9.01 -15.83 6.17
CA GLN A 454 9.58 -15.94 7.50
C GLN A 454 9.92 -14.55 8.04
N ILE A 455 9.90 -14.41 9.36
CA ILE A 455 10.40 -13.18 10.00
C ILE A 455 11.87 -13.00 9.61
N GLY A 456 12.21 -11.79 9.16
CA GLY A 456 13.51 -11.46 8.59
C GLY A 456 13.56 -11.44 7.06
N ASP A 457 12.58 -12.03 6.36
CA ASP A 457 12.45 -11.95 4.91
C ASP A 457 12.10 -10.52 4.43
N TYR A 458 12.19 -10.28 3.13
CA TYR A 458 12.00 -8.96 2.54
C TYR A 458 10.81 -8.91 1.57
N VAL A 459 10.06 -7.82 1.65
CA VAL A 459 8.98 -7.45 0.72
C VAL A 459 9.33 -6.14 0.05
N SER A 460 9.16 -6.02 -1.27
CA SER A 460 9.33 -4.73 -1.94
C SER A 460 8.09 -3.86 -1.74
N VAL A 461 8.24 -2.62 -1.29
CA VAL A 461 7.16 -1.66 -1.03
C VAL A 461 7.31 -0.46 -1.96
N SER A 462 6.24 -0.07 -2.65
CA SER A 462 6.27 1.09 -3.57
C SER A 462 6.17 2.43 -2.85
N ASN A 463 6.24 3.53 -3.60
CA ASN A 463 5.75 4.83 -3.16
C ASN A 463 4.23 4.80 -2.91
N PRO A 464 3.68 5.72 -2.09
CA PRO A 464 2.24 5.87 -1.87
C PRO A 464 1.45 6.32 -3.11
N GLU A 465 0.31 5.69 -3.31
CA GLU A 465 -0.69 6.01 -4.32
C GLU A 465 -2.08 6.16 -3.68
N GLY A 466 -2.93 7.00 -4.27
CA GLY A 466 -4.28 7.24 -3.82
C GLY A 466 -4.71 8.68 -4.05
N ASN A 467 -6.02 8.87 -4.11
CA ASN A 467 -6.68 10.16 -4.37
C ASN A 467 -7.45 10.67 -3.14
N PHE A 468 -7.28 10.06 -1.97
CA PHE A 468 -7.88 10.57 -0.74
C PHE A 468 -7.22 11.88 -0.35
N ILE A 469 -8.04 12.92 -0.19
CA ILE A 469 -7.58 14.27 0.12
C ILE A 469 -7.89 14.56 1.59
N ILE A 470 -6.86 14.66 2.42
CA ILE A 470 -7.01 14.88 3.86
C ILE A 470 -7.80 16.15 4.20
N SER A 471 -7.79 17.18 3.35
CA SER A 471 -8.55 18.42 3.57
C SER A 471 -10.07 18.20 3.54
N GLN A 472 -10.57 17.10 2.95
CA GLN A 472 -11.98 16.71 3.05
C GLN A 472 -12.41 16.43 4.50
N LEU A 473 -11.46 16.10 5.38
CA LEU A 473 -11.70 15.92 6.82
C LEU A 473 -11.65 17.23 7.61
N GLN A 474 -11.18 18.33 7.04
CA GLN A 474 -11.10 19.61 7.76
C GLN A 474 -12.50 20.15 8.05
N GLU A 475 -12.70 20.68 9.26
CA GLU A 475 -13.98 21.25 9.73
C GLU A 475 -15.16 20.28 9.70
N LEU A 476 -14.90 18.98 9.57
CA LEU A 476 -15.95 17.97 9.52
C LEU A 476 -16.69 17.90 10.87
N GLU A 477 -18.02 17.75 10.81
CA GLU A 477 -18.85 17.58 12.01
C GLU A 477 -19.21 16.11 12.24
N ASP A 478 -19.59 15.39 11.19
CA ASP A 478 -20.04 14.01 11.25
C ASP A 478 -19.34 13.16 10.17
N LEU A 479 -18.71 12.06 10.58
CA LEU A 479 -18.00 11.12 9.70
C LEU A 479 -18.70 9.75 9.72
N PHE A 480 -19.06 9.23 8.56
CA PHE A 480 -19.62 7.89 8.42
C PHE A 480 -18.64 6.99 7.67
N LEU A 481 -18.36 5.82 8.23
CA LEU A 481 -17.46 4.83 7.67
C LEU A 481 -18.26 3.58 7.36
N LEU A 482 -18.26 3.16 6.10
CA LEU A 482 -18.94 1.96 5.61
C LEU A 482 -17.87 0.98 5.11
N ALA A 483 -17.64 -0.08 5.86
CA ALA A 483 -16.55 -1.03 5.58
C ALA A 483 -17.09 -2.45 5.42
N ALA A 484 -16.58 -3.22 4.45
CA ALA A 484 -16.81 -4.65 4.36
C ALA A 484 -15.50 -5.45 4.34
N GLY A 485 -15.32 -6.38 5.27
CA GLY A 485 -14.10 -7.17 5.42
C GLY A 485 -12.83 -6.30 5.50
N THR A 486 -11.84 -6.57 4.64
CA THR A 486 -10.60 -5.78 4.58
C THR A 486 -10.79 -4.36 4.05
N GLY A 487 -11.98 -3.96 3.59
CA GLY A 487 -12.31 -2.55 3.36
C GLY A 487 -12.21 -1.68 4.62
N PHE A 488 -12.05 -2.31 5.79
CA PHE A 488 -11.73 -1.64 7.04
C PHE A 488 -10.34 -0.97 7.07
N THR A 489 -9.36 -1.43 6.28
CA THR A 489 -7.97 -0.93 6.37
C THR A 489 -7.80 0.58 6.14
N PRO A 490 -8.38 1.23 5.10
CA PRO A 490 -8.34 2.70 5.00
C PRO A 490 -9.04 3.39 6.17
N MET A 491 -10.06 2.76 6.75
CA MET A 491 -10.84 3.33 7.85
C MET A 491 -10.02 3.49 9.12
N VAL A 492 -8.98 2.66 9.34
CA VAL A 492 -8.16 2.71 10.56
C VAL A 492 -7.47 4.07 10.71
N LYS A 493 -6.71 4.51 9.71
CA LYS A 493 -6.00 5.80 9.75
C LYS A 493 -6.97 6.98 9.67
N VAL A 494 -8.05 6.87 8.89
CA VAL A 494 -9.09 7.91 8.81
C VAL A 494 -9.78 8.10 10.17
N LEU A 495 -10.17 7.02 10.85
CA LEU A 495 -10.78 7.05 12.19
C LEU A 495 -9.82 7.66 13.21
N ASN A 496 -8.56 7.22 13.22
CA ASN A 496 -7.55 7.73 14.14
C ASN A 496 -7.32 9.24 13.95
N TYR A 497 -7.16 9.67 12.70
CA TYR A 497 -7.00 11.08 12.36
C TYR A 497 -8.22 11.88 12.78
N ALA A 498 -9.43 11.39 12.49
CA ALA A 498 -10.66 12.08 12.81
C ALA A 498 -10.78 12.36 14.32
N LEU A 499 -10.62 11.33 15.15
CA LEU A 499 -10.77 11.46 16.60
C LEU A 499 -9.68 12.32 17.24
N THR A 500 -8.51 12.46 16.61
CA THR A 500 -7.34 13.15 17.19
C THR A 500 -7.17 14.58 16.67
N ASN A 501 -7.40 14.81 15.37
CA ASN A 501 -6.97 16.02 14.66
C ASN A 501 -8.13 16.93 14.21
N ILE A 502 -9.40 16.54 14.40
CA ILE A 502 -10.56 17.35 13.98
C ILE A 502 -11.29 17.90 15.22
N PRO A 503 -11.06 19.15 15.64
CA PRO A 503 -11.70 19.73 16.81
C PRO A 503 -13.22 19.92 16.67
N SER A 504 -13.71 20.14 15.44
CA SER A 504 -15.12 20.32 15.13
C SER A 504 -15.93 19.02 15.14
N LEU A 505 -15.26 17.87 15.21
CA LEU A 505 -15.87 16.55 15.05
C LEU A 505 -16.77 16.22 16.24
N ARG A 506 -18.03 15.95 15.92
CA ARG A 506 -19.08 15.61 16.88
C ARG A 506 -19.29 14.11 16.93
N LYS A 507 -19.33 13.45 15.77
CA LYS A 507 -19.58 12.01 15.67
C LYS A 507 -18.77 11.34 14.58
N VAL A 508 -18.32 10.12 14.88
CA VAL A 508 -17.85 9.15 13.89
C VAL A 508 -18.67 7.88 14.06
N LYS A 509 -19.25 7.37 12.99
CA LYS A 509 -19.95 6.08 13.02
C LYS A 509 -19.33 5.13 12.02
N LEU A 510 -19.06 3.90 12.45
CA LEU A 510 -18.61 2.80 11.59
C LEU A 510 -19.72 1.75 11.47
N MET A 511 -20.20 1.48 10.26
CA MET A 511 -21.00 0.29 9.97
C MET A 511 -20.08 -0.74 9.30
N PHE A 512 -19.82 -1.84 9.99
CA PHE A 512 -18.81 -2.82 9.60
C PHE A 512 -19.45 -4.18 9.25
N PHE A 513 -19.43 -4.50 7.96
CA PHE A 513 -20.04 -5.68 7.37
C PHE A 513 -19.04 -6.85 7.30
N ASN A 514 -19.43 -8.01 7.83
CA ASN A 514 -18.62 -9.23 7.81
C ASN A 514 -19.50 -10.47 7.56
N LYS A 515 -18.88 -11.64 7.35
CA LYS A 515 -19.63 -12.89 7.17
C LYS A 515 -20.10 -13.42 8.52
N THR A 516 -19.16 -13.73 9.39
CA THR A 516 -19.38 -14.30 10.73
C THR A 516 -18.79 -13.38 11.80
N GLU A 517 -18.99 -13.72 13.07
CA GLU A 517 -18.38 -13.02 14.21
C GLU A 517 -16.85 -13.12 14.20
N ASP A 518 -16.31 -14.26 13.74
CA ASP A 518 -14.87 -14.55 13.66
C ASP A 518 -14.18 -13.77 12.53
N ASP A 519 -14.94 -13.13 11.65
CA ASP A 519 -14.41 -12.27 10.58
C ASP A 519 -14.27 -10.80 11.02
N ILE A 520 -14.78 -10.42 12.20
CA ILE A 520 -14.77 -9.02 12.64
C ILE A 520 -13.37 -8.63 13.10
N ILE A 521 -12.58 -8.09 12.17
CA ILE A 521 -11.23 -7.58 12.41
C ILE A 521 -11.25 -6.57 13.55
N TRP A 522 -10.45 -6.82 14.59
CA TRP A 522 -10.31 -5.93 15.75
C TRP A 522 -11.62 -5.59 16.49
N ARG A 523 -12.60 -6.51 16.52
CA ARG A 523 -13.87 -6.34 17.27
C ARG A 523 -13.68 -5.74 18.66
N SER A 524 -12.85 -6.39 19.48
CA SER A 524 -12.59 -5.94 20.86
C SER A 524 -11.98 -4.54 20.91
N GLN A 525 -11.15 -4.17 19.91
CA GLN A 525 -10.57 -2.83 19.87
C GLN A 525 -11.59 -1.75 19.49
N LEU A 526 -12.47 -2.06 18.54
CA LEU A 526 -13.54 -1.14 18.16
C LEU A 526 -14.53 -0.95 19.30
N GLU A 527 -14.92 -2.02 19.99
CA GLU A 527 -15.83 -1.97 21.14
C GLU A 527 -15.25 -1.16 22.31
N LYS A 528 -13.99 -1.42 22.70
CA LYS A 528 -13.35 -0.65 23.79
C LYS A 528 -13.07 0.81 23.37
N LEU A 529 -12.83 1.10 22.08
CA LEU A 529 -12.73 2.49 21.59
C LEU A 529 -14.08 3.21 21.70
N ALA A 530 -15.17 2.60 21.24
CA ALA A 530 -16.52 3.17 21.31
C ALA A 530 -17.00 3.34 22.76
N PHE A 531 -16.56 2.46 23.67
CA PHE A 531 -16.83 2.62 25.09
C PHE A 531 -16.16 3.87 25.68
N LYS A 532 -14.87 4.09 25.33
CA LYS A 532 -14.02 5.17 25.85
C LYS A 532 -14.33 6.54 25.23
N ASP A 533 -14.54 6.62 23.92
CA ASP A 533 -14.81 7.87 23.21
C ASP A 533 -16.26 7.95 22.74
N LYS A 534 -17.06 8.82 23.38
CA LYS A 534 -18.50 8.97 23.08
C LYS A 534 -18.77 9.55 21.68
N ARG A 535 -17.76 10.11 21.01
CA ARG A 535 -17.88 10.55 19.61
C ARG A 535 -17.92 9.36 18.67
N PHE A 536 -17.34 8.21 19.03
CA PHE A 536 -17.28 7.03 18.17
C PHE A 536 -18.40 6.03 18.47
N GLU A 537 -19.06 5.57 17.42
CA GLU A 537 -20.04 4.47 17.44
C GLU A 537 -19.67 3.43 16.38
N VAL A 538 -19.92 2.15 16.70
CA VAL A 538 -19.71 1.05 15.76
C VAL A 538 -20.94 0.13 15.75
N GLU A 539 -21.39 -0.23 14.55
CA GLU A 539 -22.44 -1.20 14.31
C GLU A 539 -21.88 -2.34 13.44
N PHE A 540 -21.91 -3.56 13.96
CA PHE A 540 -21.52 -4.74 13.20
C PHE A 540 -22.73 -5.33 12.48
N VAL A 541 -22.54 -5.71 11.20
CA VAL A 541 -23.58 -6.34 10.37
C VAL A 541 -23.04 -7.66 9.83
N LEU A 542 -23.76 -8.76 10.08
CA LEU A 542 -23.33 -10.10 9.67
C LEU A 542 -24.25 -10.70 8.60
N SER A 543 -23.64 -11.22 7.53
CA SER A 543 -24.39 -11.90 6.45
C SER A 543 -24.67 -13.38 6.73
N ALA A 544 -23.87 -14.02 7.59
CA ALA A 544 -24.02 -15.41 8.00
C ALA A 544 -23.69 -15.60 9.50
N PRO A 545 -24.45 -14.97 10.42
CA PRO A 545 -24.16 -15.03 11.84
C PRO A 545 -24.47 -16.40 12.47
N THR A 546 -23.95 -16.62 13.68
CA THR A 546 -24.41 -17.71 14.56
C THR A 546 -25.81 -17.41 15.10
N SER A 547 -26.49 -18.41 15.66
CA SER A 547 -27.80 -18.23 16.30
C SER A 547 -27.78 -17.31 17.53
N GLU A 548 -26.61 -17.03 18.09
CA GLU A 548 -26.45 -16.19 19.28
C GLU A 548 -26.36 -14.69 18.92
N TRP A 549 -26.20 -14.36 17.63
CA TRP A 549 -26.06 -12.98 17.18
C TRP A 549 -27.35 -12.18 17.30
N SER A 550 -27.36 -11.22 18.22
CA SER A 550 -28.46 -10.27 18.41
C SER A 550 -28.31 -8.96 17.62
N GLY A 551 -27.21 -8.79 16.88
CA GLY A 551 -26.94 -7.58 16.11
C GLY A 551 -27.64 -7.55 14.76
N LYS A 552 -27.33 -6.52 13.96
CA LYS A 552 -27.87 -6.36 12.61
C LYS A 552 -27.38 -7.48 11.68
N GLN A 553 -28.22 -7.87 10.72
CA GLN A 553 -27.94 -8.97 9.79
C GLN A 553 -28.18 -8.57 8.33
N GLY A 554 -27.53 -9.28 7.41
CA GLY A 554 -27.72 -9.14 5.98
C GLY A 554 -26.57 -8.41 5.27
N TYR A 555 -26.90 -7.78 4.15
CA TYR A 555 -25.98 -7.02 3.30
C TYR A 555 -26.31 -5.53 3.35
N ILE A 556 -25.46 -4.70 2.76
CA ILE A 556 -25.73 -3.27 2.59
C ILE A 556 -27.09 -3.08 1.91
N SER A 557 -27.94 -2.24 2.50
CA SER A 557 -29.32 -2.06 2.05
C SER A 557 -29.83 -0.66 2.36
N PRO A 558 -30.85 -0.16 1.62
CA PRO A 558 -31.38 1.19 1.84
C PRO A 558 -31.94 1.36 3.26
N ALA A 559 -32.53 0.30 3.83
CA ALA A 559 -33.07 0.31 5.19
C ALA A 559 -31.97 0.54 6.23
N LEU A 560 -30.85 -0.18 6.13
CA LEU A 560 -29.70 -0.01 7.02
C LEU A 560 -29.08 1.38 6.88
N LEU A 561 -28.89 1.85 5.64
CA LEU A 561 -28.25 3.14 5.39
C LEU A 561 -29.12 4.34 5.81
N SER A 562 -30.42 4.29 5.54
CA SER A 562 -31.36 5.37 5.91
C SER A 562 -31.38 5.64 7.43
N GLU A 563 -31.32 4.56 8.23
CA GLU A 563 -31.27 4.68 9.69
C GLU A 563 -29.89 5.19 10.15
N PHE A 564 -28.82 4.62 9.61
CA PHE A 564 -27.45 4.88 10.06
C PHE A 564 -26.94 6.28 9.70
N LEU A 565 -27.23 6.72 8.47
CA LEU A 565 -26.76 7.99 7.88
C LEU A 565 -27.67 9.18 8.19
N LYS A 566 -28.58 9.03 9.16
CA LYS A 566 -29.52 10.09 9.54
C LYS A 566 -28.77 11.36 9.96
N ARG A 567 -28.90 12.41 9.16
CA ARG A 567 -28.35 13.75 9.45
C ARG A 567 -29.04 14.33 10.69
N ARG A 568 -28.29 15.09 11.50
CA ARG A 568 -28.89 15.91 12.57
C ARG A 568 -29.45 17.22 12.04
N SER A 569 -28.79 17.79 11.05
CA SER A 569 -29.17 19.00 10.34
C SER A 569 -28.72 18.87 8.88
N ASP A 570 -29.48 19.45 7.96
CA ASP A 570 -29.13 19.50 6.54
C ASP A 570 -27.86 20.35 6.28
N THR A 571 -27.49 21.21 7.24
CA THR A 571 -26.31 22.09 7.17
C THR A 571 -25.03 21.50 7.74
N SER A 572 -25.08 20.31 8.35
CA SER A 572 -23.88 19.69 8.94
C SER A 572 -22.91 19.25 7.84
N LYS A 573 -21.61 19.55 8.02
CA LYS A 573 -20.56 19.07 7.12
C LYS A 573 -20.32 17.58 7.39
N VAL A 574 -20.63 16.76 6.37
CA VAL A 574 -20.60 15.29 6.45
C VAL A 574 -19.62 14.74 5.41
N LEU A 575 -18.96 13.64 5.77
CA LEU A 575 -18.18 12.81 4.86
C LEU A 575 -18.55 11.34 5.08
N ILE A 576 -18.76 10.62 3.99
CA ILE A 576 -19.03 9.18 3.98
C ILE A 576 -17.88 8.48 3.26
N CYS A 577 -17.14 7.68 3.99
CA CYS A 577 -16.08 6.85 3.45
C CYS A 577 -16.59 5.42 3.25
N LEU A 578 -16.44 4.88 2.04
CA LEU A 578 -16.92 3.55 1.65
C LEU A 578 -15.75 2.70 1.10
N CYS A 579 -15.60 1.47 1.61
CA CYS A 579 -14.65 0.51 1.05
C CYS A 579 -15.06 -0.94 1.32
N GLY A 580 -14.82 -1.81 0.35
CA GLY A 580 -15.13 -3.23 0.44
C GLY A 580 -14.96 -3.91 -0.93
N PRO A 581 -15.45 -5.16 -1.08
CA PRO A 581 -15.52 -5.82 -2.37
C PRO A 581 -16.26 -4.94 -3.41
N THR A 582 -15.88 -5.04 -4.69
CA THR A 582 -16.47 -4.22 -5.77
C THR A 582 -18.01 -4.17 -5.75
N PRO A 583 -18.73 -5.30 -5.62
CA PRO A 583 -20.20 -5.26 -5.57
C PRO A 583 -20.75 -4.48 -4.37
N PHE A 584 -20.07 -4.53 -3.21
CA PHE A 584 -20.46 -3.77 -2.03
C PHE A 584 -20.27 -2.27 -2.24
N THR A 585 -19.14 -1.87 -2.82
CA THR A 585 -18.82 -0.45 -3.05
C THR A 585 -19.73 0.15 -4.12
N GLU A 586 -19.96 -0.54 -5.24
CA GLU A 586 -20.85 -0.07 -6.31
C GLU A 586 -22.30 0.08 -5.82
N GLN A 587 -22.80 -0.93 -5.10
CA GLN A 587 -24.14 -0.89 -4.53
C GLN A 587 -24.28 0.21 -3.48
N GLY A 588 -23.28 0.38 -2.62
CA GLY A 588 -23.24 1.44 -1.63
C GLY A 588 -23.26 2.83 -2.25
N MET A 589 -22.42 3.07 -3.27
CA MET A 589 -22.41 4.34 -4.01
C MET A 589 -23.77 4.68 -4.60
N LYS A 590 -24.43 3.71 -5.24
CA LYS A 590 -25.79 3.89 -5.78
C LYS A 590 -26.78 4.30 -4.68
N MET A 591 -26.80 3.58 -3.56
CA MET A 591 -27.72 3.87 -2.46
C MET A 591 -27.46 5.24 -1.81
N LEU A 592 -26.19 5.66 -1.71
CA LEU A 592 -25.83 6.98 -1.17
C LEU A 592 -26.33 8.11 -2.09
N HIS A 593 -26.28 7.93 -3.41
CA HIS A 593 -26.87 8.87 -4.36
C HIS A 593 -28.40 8.89 -4.27
N ASP A 594 -29.04 7.73 -4.12
CA ASP A 594 -30.49 7.64 -3.92
C ASP A 594 -30.94 8.31 -2.60
N LEU A 595 -30.06 8.38 -1.60
CA LEU A 595 -30.23 9.11 -0.33
C LEU A 595 -29.81 10.59 -0.41
N ASN A 596 -29.59 11.13 -1.61
CA ASN A 596 -29.27 12.53 -1.89
C ASN A 596 -27.94 13.03 -1.29
N PHE A 597 -26.97 12.15 -1.04
CA PHE A 597 -25.60 12.59 -0.74
C PHE A 597 -24.88 13.02 -2.03
N SER A 598 -24.22 14.17 -1.95
CA SER A 598 -23.46 14.73 -3.06
C SER A 598 -22.12 13.99 -3.25
N LYS A 599 -21.50 14.15 -4.43
CA LYS A 599 -20.19 13.55 -4.71
C LYS A 599 -19.09 14.05 -3.76
N ASP A 600 -19.19 15.30 -3.30
CA ASP A 600 -18.20 15.90 -2.40
C ASP A 600 -18.32 15.38 -0.96
N GLU A 601 -19.48 14.82 -0.60
CA GLU A 601 -19.75 14.20 0.70
C GLU A 601 -19.39 12.71 0.72
N ILE A 602 -18.97 12.12 -0.40
CA ILE A 602 -18.70 10.68 -0.52
C ILE A 602 -17.28 10.46 -1.02
N HIS A 603 -16.52 9.64 -0.29
CA HIS A 603 -15.25 9.09 -0.76
C HIS A 603 -15.34 7.57 -0.82
N SER A 604 -15.12 7.00 -2.00
CA SER A 604 -15.00 5.54 -2.18
C SER A 604 -13.55 5.16 -2.38
N PHE A 605 -13.00 4.38 -1.45
CA PHE A 605 -11.67 3.81 -1.59
C PHE A 605 -11.74 2.66 -2.57
N THR A 606 -11.31 2.93 -3.79
CA THR A 606 -11.29 1.99 -4.92
C THR A 606 -9.93 2.05 -5.60
N ALA A 607 -9.65 1.03 -6.41
CA ALA A 607 -8.43 0.95 -7.21
C ALA A 607 -8.63 1.67 -8.55
#